data_AF-A0A957I4K9-F1
#
_entry.id   AF-A0A957I4K9-F1
#
_cell.length_a   1.000
_cell.length_b   1.000
_cell.length_c   1.000
_cell.angle_alpha   90.00
_cell.angle_beta   90.00
_cell.angle_gamma   90.00
#
_symmetry.space_group_name_H-M   'P 1'
#
loop_
_entity.id
_entity.type
_entity.pdbx_description
1 polymer ?
#
loop_
_entity_poly.entity_id
_entity_poly.type
_entity_poly.pdbx_seq_one_letter_code
_entity_poly.pdbx_strand_id
1 'polypeptide(L)'
;MITVKDRERIRQAYHVEGKSMRQIAQELKHSYWTIRKALASAEAEKYTLSQPRPAPVLGPYRAEIERLLAEEAKLPPKQRYTSGKIYRLLHEQGYRGSQSGLRRYVGQRRRALKRPKVFIPLEFDPGQDAQVDWGEATVEIASEPVKVQLFVMRLCYSRKTFVMAFPRQKQEAFFAGHVAAFNYFQGVPHTLTYDNLKTAVARILEGRDRQEQESFVTFRSHYLFASRFCRPGTGNDKGSVEHGVGYARRNYLVPPPQVADYDELNAYLLAYCQADDERRVDRQPEMIGAAWEREKAYLRPLPASPFPCCRSREVTLNPYGQVVFETNRYSVPVEKAQSALTLKAYPFHIEVLAGEEVIARHQRCYERQQDLLEPLHYLPLLAQRPGAFEHAKPLRQWRATWPTLYEELLANLRQRLPENKAVRQFIQILQLHQHHEATLVEAAMAQALADQVPHLEGVTFCLQRLSDESPAVAGFWEQKDENVR
;
A
#
# COMPACT_ATOMS: atom_id res chain seq x y z
N MET A 1 27.55 0.24 -45.79
CA MET A 1 28.27 1.11 -44.84
C MET A 1 29.15 0.20 -44.00
N ILE A 2 30.47 0.37 -44.01
CA ILE A 2 31.40 -0.54 -43.33
C ILE A 2 31.34 -0.29 -41.81
N THR A 3 31.28 -1.35 -41.01
CA THR A 3 31.23 -1.22 -39.55
C THR A 3 32.60 -0.87 -38.98
N VAL A 4 32.66 -0.42 -37.72
CA VAL A 4 33.94 -0.11 -37.06
C VAL A 4 34.85 -1.34 -36.99
N LYS A 5 34.28 -2.53 -36.76
CA LYS A 5 35.00 -3.82 -36.74
C LYS A 5 35.58 -4.20 -38.10
N ASP A 6 34.87 -3.92 -39.19
CA ASP A 6 35.37 -4.19 -40.53
C ASP A 6 36.52 -3.22 -40.90
N ARG A 7 36.48 -1.96 -40.44
CA ARG A 7 37.61 -1.01 -40.62
C ARG A 7 38.85 -1.43 -39.82
N GLU A 8 38.66 -1.91 -38.59
CA GLU A 8 39.74 -2.46 -37.77
C GLU A 8 40.45 -3.61 -38.49
N ARG A 9 39.69 -4.59 -39.00
CA ARG A 9 40.22 -5.71 -39.78
C ARG A 9 40.96 -5.27 -41.04
N ILE A 10 40.41 -4.30 -41.78
CA ILE A 10 41.08 -3.73 -42.97
C ILE A 10 42.41 -3.08 -42.59
N ARG A 11 42.46 -2.31 -41.49
CA ARG A 11 43.66 -1.58 -41.06
C ARG A 11 44.71 -2.52 -40.49
N GLN A 12 44.32 -3.54 -39.74
CA GLN A 12 45.22 -4.56 -39.20
C GLN A 12 45.83 -5.39 -40.34
N ALA A 13 45.02 -5.81 -41.31
CA ALA A 13 45.50 -6.53 -42.49
C ALA A 13 46.52 -5.73 -43.32
N TYR A 14 46.37 -4.39 -43.38
CA TYR A 14 47.28 -3.53 -44.15
C TYR A 14 48.54 -3.12 -43.38
N HIS A 15 48.39 -2.64 -42.13
CA HIS A 15 49.50 -2.07 -41.35
C HIS A 15 50.30 -3.10 -40.56
N VAL A 16 49.68 -4.22 -40.15
CA VAL A 16 50.32 -5.25 -39.32
C VAL A 16 50.67 -6.48 -40.14
N GLU A 17 49.72 -6.97 -40.94
CA GLU A 17 49.94 -8.18 -41.76
C GLU A 17 50.61 -7.89 -43.12
N GLY A 18 50.83 -6.61 -43.46
CA GLY A 18 51.54 -6.19 -44.68
C GLY A 18 50.82 -6.53 -45.99
N LYS A 19 49.53 -6.88 -45.95
CA LYS A 19 48.77 -7.28 -47.13
C LYS A 19 48.51 -6.10 -48.06
N SER A 20 48.57 -6.35 -49.36
CA SER A 20 48.23 -5.32 -50.36
C SER A 20 46.74 -5.01 -50.36
N MET A 21 46.36 -3.78 -50.75
CA MET A 21 44.95 -3.38 -50.82
C MET A 21 44.10 -4.29 -51.72
N ARG A 22 44.69 -4.94 -52.74
CA ARG A 22 44.01 -5.91 -53.61
C ARG A 22 43.71 -7.23 -52.89
N GLN A 23 44.64 -7.73 -52.09
CA GLN A 23 44.43 -8.92 -51.26
C GLN A 23 43.33 -8.68 -50.21
N ILE A 24 43.37 -7.52 -49.55
CA ILE A 24 42.35 -7.14 -48.56
C ILE A 24 40.97 -7.01 -49.22
N ALA A 25 40.89 -6.52 -50.46
CA ALA A 25 39.64 -6.42 -51.23
C ALA A 25 39.04 -7.79 -51.56
N GLN A 26 39.88 -8.79 -51.87
CA GLN A 26 39.43 -10.16 -52.13
C GLN A 26 39.00 -10.87 -50.85
N GLU A 27 39.77 -10.75 -49.77
CA GLU A 27 39.50 -11.43 -48.49
C GLU A 27 38.27 -10.85 -47.77
N LEU A 28 38.19 -9.52 -47.64
CA LEU A 28 37.14 -8.84 -46.88
C LEU A 28 35.95 -8.40 -47.75
N LYS A 29 35.98 -8.70 -49.06
CA LYS A 29 34.91 -8.37 -50.03
C LYS A 29 34.44 -6.92 -49.97
N HIS A 30 35.38 -6.00 -49.77
CA HIS A 30 35.12 -4.56 -49.76
C HIS A 30 35.76 -3.90 -50.97
N SER A 31 35.10 -2.88 -51.53
CA SER A 31 35.64 -2.18 -52.70
C SER A 31 36.95 -1.46 -52.35
N TYR A 32 37.84 -1.37 -53.34
CA TYR A 32 39.13 -0.70 -53.22
C TYR A 32 39.02 0.71 -52.61
N TRP A 33 38.03 1.49 -53.05
CA TRP A 33 37.76 2.83 -52.53
C TRP A 33 37.37 2.83 -51.05
N THR A 34 36.64 1.82 -50.59
CA THR A 34 36.24 1.74 -49.19
C THR A 34 37.39 1.28 -48.30
N ILE A 35 38.27 0.42 -48.80
CA ILE A 35 39.52 0.04 -48.13
C ILE A 35 40.45 1.24 -48.02
N ARG A 36 40.68 1.97 -49.12
CA ARG A 36 41.49 3.20 -49.12
C ARG A 36 40.95 4.23 -48.12
N LYS A 37 39.63 4.39 -48.05
CA LYS A 37 38.97 5.28 -47.09
C LYS A 37 39.08 4.79 -45.63
N ALA A 38 39.09 3.48 -45.41
CA ALA A 38 39.31 2.87 -44.09
C ALA A 38 40.76 2.99 -43.60
N LEU A 39 41.73 2.98 -44.52
CA LEU A 39 43.15 3.21 -44.21
C LEU A 39 43.46 4.69 -43.90
N ALA A 40 42.77 5.62 -44.56
CA ALA A 40 42.97 7.06 -44.33
C ALA A 40 42.49 7.55 -42.94
N SER A 41 41.49 6.90 -42.33
CA SER A 41 41.02 7.26 -40.98
C SER A 41 40.54 6.04 -40.18
N ALA A 42 40.98 5.95 -38.93
CA ALA A 42 40.58 4.88 -38.00
C ALA A 42 39.11 4.98 -37.60
N GLU A 43 38.56 6.20 -37.57
CA GLU A 43 37.15 6.42 -37.20
C GLU A 43 36.25 6.32 -38.44
N ALA A 44 35.08 5.71 -38.27
CA ALA A 44 34.04 5.80 -39.29
C ALA A 44 33.55 7.25 -39.34
N GLU A 45 33.73 7.93 -40.49
CA GLU A 45 33.13 9.24 -40.72
C GLU A 45 31.63 9.15 -40.42
N LYS A 46 31.20 9.76 -39.32
CA LYS A 46 29.78 9.97 -39.06
C LYS A 46 29.28 10.86 -40.18
N TYR A 47 28.34 10.36 -40.98
CA TYR A 47 27.65 11.17 -41.98
C TYR A 47 27.03 12.37 -41.28
N THR A 48 27.71 13.50 -41.39
CA THR A 48 27.27 14.78 -40.85
C THR A 48 26.77 15.55 -42.06
N LEU A 49 25.46 15.78 -42.13
CA LEU A 49 24.89 16.62 -43.17
C LEU A 49 25.59 17.98 -43.13
N SER A 50 26.35 18.31 -44.18
CA SER A 50 27.06 19.59 -44.31
C SER A 50 26.08 20.75 -44.48
N GLN A 51 24.87 20.48 -44.98
CA GLN A 51 23.77 21.43 -45.06
C GLN A 51 22.47 20.82 -44.53
N PRO A 52 21.64 21.60 -43.81
CA PRO A 52 20.32 21.15 -43.39
C PRO A 52 19.46 20.82 -44.61
N ARG A 53 18.70 19.71 -44.55
CA ARG A 53 17.81 19.32 -45.66
C ARG A 53 16.90 20.49 -46.06
N PRO A 54 16.76 20.80 -47.36
CA PRO A 54 15.86 21.85 -47.81
C PRO A 54 14.44 21.51 -47.36
N ALA A 55 13.78 22.46 -46.71
CA ALA A 55 12.39 22.34 -46.29
C ALA A 55 11.55 23.36 -47.07
N PRO A 56 11.29 23.12 -48.37
CA PRO A 56 10.70 24.13 -49.25
C PRO A 56 9.31 24.61 -48.80
N VAL A 57 8.52 23.74 -48.17
CA VAL A 57 7.15 24.07 -47.74
C VAL A 57 7.08 24.63 -46.30
N LEU A 58 7.95 24.17 -45.40
CA LEU A 58 7.95 24.59 -44.00
C LEU A 58 8.86 25.81 -43.76
N GLY A 59 9.88 26.01 -44.59
CA GLY A 59 10.90 27.05 -44.45
C GLY A 59 10.34 28.45 -44.23
N PRO A 60 9.41 28.94 -45.08
CA PRO A 60 8.83 30.28 -44.94
C PRO A 60 8.05 30.50 -43.62
N TYR A 61 7.47 29.44 -43.07
CA TYR A 61 6.62 29.51 -41.86
C TYR A 61 7.40 29.20 -40.57
N ARG A 62 8.72 28.95 -40.63
CA ARG A 62 9.53 28.66 -39.44
C ARG A 62 9.59 29.85 -38.47
N ALA A 63 9.75 31.06 -38.99
CA ALA A 63 9.80 32.27 -38.18
C ALA A 63 8.49 32.51 -37.41
N GLU A 64 7.36 32.26 -38.06
CA GLU A 64 6.04 32.37 -37.45
C GLU A 64 5.79 31.28 -36.39
N ILE A 65 6.22 30.04 -36.64
CA ILE A 65 6.18 28.98 -35.63
C ILE A 65 7.01 29.38 -34.40
N GLU A 66 8.18 29.98 -34.59
CA GLU A 66 9.02 30.43 -33.49
C GLU A 66 8.40 31.59 -32.71
N ARG A 67 7.77 32.55 -33.39
CA ARG A 67 7.00 33.62 -32.76
C ARG A 67 5.87 33.06 -31.90
N LEU A 68 5.06 32.15 -32.44
CA LEU A 68 3.96 31.52 -31.72
C LEU A 68 4.44 30.69 -30.52
N LEU A 69 5.58 30.02 -30.62
CA LEU A 69 6.19 29.29 -29.51
C LEU A 69 6.78 30.23 -28.43
N ALA A 70 7.29 31.40 -28.82
CA ALA A 70 7.76 32.42 -27.88
C ALA A 70 6.59 33.10 -27.15
N GLU A 71 5.47 33.31 -27.83
CA GLU A 71 4.22 33.78 -27.24
C GLU A 71 3.61 32.74 -26.30
N GLU A 72 3.63 31.45 -26.69
CA GLU A 72 3.21 30.32 -25.85
C GLU A 72 3.89 30.34 -24.47
N ALA A 73 5.18 30.70 -24.43
CA ALA A 73 5.96 30.73 -23.18
C ALA A 73 5.41 31.74 -22.16
N LYS A 74 4.72 32.80 -22.61
CA LYS A 74 4.13 33.84 -21.77
C LYS A 74 2.70 33.52 -21.30
N LEU A 75 2.07 32.49 -21.87
CA LEU A 75 0.68 32.13 -21.59
C LEU A 75 0.54 31.10 -20.44
N PRO A 76 -0.56 31.17 -19.65
CA PRO A 76 -0.90 30.15 -18.66
C PRO A 76 -0.97 28.74 -19.29
N PRO A 77 -0.62 27.65 -18.58
CA PRO A 77 -0.53 26.29 -19.15
C PRO A 77 -1.77 25.82 -19.92
N LYS A 78 -2.98 26.21 -19.46
CA LYS A 78 -4.26 25.84 -20.09
C LYS A 78 -4.57 26.64 -21.38
N GLN A 79 -3.86 27.72 -21.64
CA GLN A 79 -4.04 28.61 -22.81
C GLN A 79 -2.90 28.50 -23.82
N ARG A 80 -1.91 27.62 -23.58
CA ARG A 80 -0.80 27.39 -24.49
C ARG A 80 -1.26 26.75 -25.79
N TYR A 81 -0.68 27.19 -26.90
CA TYR A 81 -1.02 26.68 -28.22
C TYR A 81 -0.76 25.17 -28.32
N THR A 82 -1.74 24.40 -28.82
CA THR A 82 -1.49 23.00 -29.18
C THR A 82 -0.87 22.93 -30.58
N SER A 83 -0.08 21.90 -30.88
CA SER A 83 0.47 21.71 -32.23
C SER A 83 -0.62 21.64 -33.31
N GLY A 84 -1.83 21.21 -32.93
CA GLY A 84 -3.02 21.26 -33.80
C GLY A 84 -3.55 22.67 -34.04
N LYS A 85 -3.55 23.54 -33.01
CA LYS A 85 -3.95 24.94 -33.16
C LYS A 85 -2.94 25.74 -33.99
N ILE A 86 -1.64 25.52 -33.78
CA ILE A 86 -0.57 26.13 -34.59
C ILE A 86 -0.73 25.74 -36.07
N TYR A 87 -1.07 24.48 -36.36
CA TYR A 87 -1.35 24.04 -37.72
C TYR A 87 -2.54 24.78 -38.36
N ARG A 88 -3.67 24.95 -37.65
CA ARG A 88 -4.84 25.65 -38.18
C ARG A 88 -4.53 27.12 -38.51
N LEU A 89 -3.86 27.82 -37.60
CA LEU A 89 -3.45 29.21 -37.81
C LEU A 89 -2.54 29.37 -39.03
N LEU A 90 -1.58 28.47 -39.20
CA LEU A 90 -0.68 28.51 -40.36
C LEU A 90 -1.39 28.10 -41.66
N HIS A 91 -2.36 27.19 -41.59
CA HIS A 91 -3.15 26.79 -42.76
C HIS A 91 -4.02 27.94 -43.28
N GLU A 92 -4.62 28.73 -42.39
CA GLU A 92 -5.34 29.97 -42.70
C GLU A 92 -4.42 31.02 -43.35
N GLN A 93 -3.14 31.06 -42.96
CA GLN A 93 -2.11 31.92 -43.56
C GLN A 93 -1.51 31.36 -44.87
N GLY A 94 -2.02 30.25 -45.40
CA GLY A 94 -1.59 29.69 -46.69
C GLY A 94 -0.64 28.49 -46.62
N TYR A 95 -0.35 27.94 -45.44
CA TYR A 95 0.48 26.74 -45.31
C TYR A 95 -0.22 25.51 -45.92
N ARG A 96 0.39 24.90 -46.94
CA ARG A 96 -0.10 23.69 -47.64
C ARG A 96 0.69 22.42 -47.30
N GLY A 97 1.56 22.46 -46.30
CA GLY A 97 2.35 21.30 -45.88
C GLY A 97 1.58 20.33 -44.98
N SER A 98 2.16 19.16 -44.72
CA SER A 98 1.51 18.13 -43.90
C SER A 98 1.46 18.49 -42.41
N GLN A 99 0.36 18.14 -41.75
CA GLN A 99 0.18 18.33 -40.30
C GLN A 99 1.22 17.54 -39.49
N SER A 100 1.54 16.32 -39.92
CA SER A 100 2.55 15.47 -39.28
C SER A 100 3.96 16.08 -39.34
N GLY A 101 4.31 16.72 -40.47
CA GLY A 101 5.60 17.42 -40.62
C GLY A 101 5.73 18.62 -39.68
N LEU A 102 4.66 19.42 -39.55
CA LEU A 102 4.62 20.55 -38.62
C LEU A 102 4.65 20.07 -37.16
N ARG A 103 3.87 19.04 -36.78
CA ARG A 103 3.91 18.46 -35.43
C ARG A 103 5.32 17.96 -35.07
N ARG A 104 6.01 17.32 -36.01
CA ARG A 104 7.40 16.86 -35.82
C ARG A 104 8.34 18.03 -35.58
N TYR A 105 8.24 19.10 -36.37
CA TYR A 105 9.07 20.29 -36.24
C TYR A 105 8.81 21.03 -34.92
N VAL A 106 7.54 21.29 -34.59
CA VAL A 106 7.14 21.88 -33.31
C VAL A 106 7.62 21.03 -32.14
N GLY A 107 7.48 19.70 -32.21
CA GLY A 107 7.97 18.77 -31.19
C GLY A 107 9.50 18.75 -31.07
N GLN A 108 10.26 18.97 -32.14
CA GLN A 108 11.71 19.14 -32.09
C GLN A 108 12.09 20.47 -31.46
N ARG A 109 11.45 21.59 -31.86
CA ARG A 109 11.71 22.92 -31.28
C ARG A 109 11.33 22.98 -29.81
N ARG A 110 10.19 22.41 -29.40
CA ARG A 110 9.80 22.30 -27.98
C ARG A 110 10.82 21.50 -27.16
N ARG A 111 11.37 20.42 -27.71
CA ARG A 111 12.45 19.66 -27.05
C ARG A 111 13.74 20.48 -26.95
N ALA A 112 14.11 21.22 -27.98
CA ALA A 112 15.29 22.09 -27.97
C ALA A 112 15.15 23.29 -27.02
N LEU A 113 13.93 23.84 -26.90
CA LEU A 113 13.60 24.94 -26.00
C LEU A 113 13.41 24.47 -24.54
N LYS A 114 13.15 23.19 -24.33
CA LYS A 114 13.04 22.61 -22.99
C LYS A 114 14.43 22.55 -22.38
N ARG A 115 14.76 23.57 -21.57
CA ARG A 115 15.93 23.51 -20.71
C ARG A 115 15.81 22.28 -19.81
N PRO A 116 16.83 21.39 -19.76
CA PRO A 116 16.83 20.31 -18.80
C PRO A 116 16.75 20.92 -17.40
N LYS A 117 15.95 20.31 -16.52
CA LYS A 117 15.99 20.69 -15.12
C LYS A 117 17.36 20.29 -14.58
N VAL A 118 18.11 21.25 -14.09
CA VAL A 118 19.37 21.02 -13.40
C VAL A 118 19.05 20.98 -11.92
N PHE A 119 19.58 19.99 -11.23
CA PHE A 119 19.36 19.76 -9.80
C PHE A 119 20.70 19.86 -9.08
N ILE A 120 20.67 20.35 -7.85
CA ILE A 120 21.83 20.34 -6.96
C ILE A 120 21.92 18.95 -6.32
N PRO A 121 23.07 18.27 -6.36
CA PRO A 121 23.31 17.08 -5.55
C PRO A 121 23.18 17.42 -4.07
N LEU A 122 22.31 16.70 -3.35
CA LEU A 122 22.08 16.90 -1.92
C LEU A 122 22.73 15.77 -1.12
N GLU A 123 23.40 16.14 -0.05
CA GLU A 123 23.90 15.25 1.00
C GLU A 123 23.09 15.51 2.28
N PHE A 124 22.85 14.46 3.06
CA PHE A 124 21.99 14.51 4.25
C PHE A 124 22.74 13.94 5.44
N ASP A 125 22.48 14.46 6.63
CA ASP A 125 23.02 13.93 7.88
C ASP A 125 22.22 12.71 8.36
N PRO A 126 22.85 11.75 9.07
CA PRO A 126 22.17 10.58 9.61
C PRO A 126 21.07 10.98 10.60
N GLY A 127 19.87 10.39 10.46
CA GLY A 127 18.73 10.57 11.36
C GLY A 127 17.99 11.89 11.18
N GLN A 128 18.50 12.78 10.32
CA GLN A 128 18.03 14.15 10.23
C GLN A 128 16.78 14.29 9.35
N ASP A 129 16.81 13.79 8.11
CA ASP A 129 15.74 13.97 7.14
C ASP A 129 15.17 12.63 6.66
N ALA A 130 13.84 12.55 6.59
CA ALA A 130 13.14 11.48 5.89
C ALA A 130 12.05 12.06 4.97
N GLN A 131 11.74 11.32 3.91
CA GLN A 131 10.73 11.70 2.93
C GLN A 131 9.52 10.79 3.04
N VAL A 132 8.35 11.39 3.01
CA VAL A 132 7.06 10.70 3.06
C VAL A 132 6.29 10.97 1.77
N ASP A 133 5.80 9.90 1.14
CA ASP A 133 5.05 9.94 -0.10
C ASP A 133 3.85 8.95 -0.03
N TRP A 134 2.84 9.22 -0.85
CA TRP A 134 1.64 8.39 -0.97
C TRP A 134 1.44 7.87 -2.39
N GLY A 135 1.26 6.56 -2.49
CA GLY A 135 0.97 5.85 -3.72
C GLY A 135 -0.44 5.26 -3.78
N GLU A 136 -0.82 4.86 -4.99
CA GLU A 136 -1.93 3.95 -5.26
C GLU A 136 -1.38 2.73 -5.99
N ALA A 137 -1.80 1.53 -5.59
CA ALA A 137 -1.50 0.31 -6.32
C ALA A 137 -2.74 -0.57 -6.37
N THR A 138 -2.76 -1.53 -7.29
CA THR A 138 -3.79 -2.57 -7.36
C THR A 138 -3.15 -3.89 -6.97
N VAL A 139 -3.80 -4.61 -6.06
CA VAL A 139 -3.38 -5.91 -5.52
C VAL A 139 -4.60 -6.85 -5.51
N GLU A 140 -4.38 -8.15 -5.35
CA GLU A 140 -5.48 -9.12 -5.24
C GLU A 140 -5.68 -9.49 -3.77
N ILE A 141 -6.79 -9.02 -3.16
CA ILE A 141 -7.17 -9.32 -1.78
C ILE A 141 -8.41 -10.21 -1.83
N ALA A 142 -8.36 -11.37 -1.16
CA ALA A 142 -9.45 -12.36 -1.17
C ALA A 142 -9.91 -12.73 -2.61
N SER A 143 -8.96 -12.85 -3.54
CA SER A 143 -9.18 -13.11 -4.97
C SER A 143 -9.88 -11.96 -5.74
N GLU A 144 -10.01 -10.77 -5.16
CA GLU A 144 -10.58 -9.60 -5.84
C GLU A 144 -9.51 -8.50 -6.06
N PRO A 145 -9.52 -7.84 -7.23
CA PRO A 145 -8.60 -6.73 -7.49
C PRO A 145 -9.01 -5.48 -6.70
N VAL A 146 -8.24 -5.15 -5.67
CA VAL A 146 -8.49 -4.01 -4.77
C VAL A 146 -7.45 -2.91 -4.99
N LYS A 147 -7.92 -1.67 -5.11
CA LYS A 147 -7.04 -0.50 -5.14
C LYS A 147 -6.65 -0.09 -3.72
N VAL A 148 -5.39 -0.28 -3.38
CA VAL A 148 -4.80 0.08 -2.08
C VAL A 148 -4.03 1.39 -2.14
N GLN A 149 -3.90 2.03 -0.98
CA GLN A 149 -3.15 3.26 -0.78
C GLN A 149 -1.84 2.93 -0.08
N LEU A 150 -0.71 3.21 -0.71
CA LEU A 150 0.61 2.91 -0.15
C LEU A 150 1.16 4.14 0.56
N PHE A 151 1.41 4.00 1.85
CA PHE A 151 2.27 4.90 2.61
C PHE A 151 3.72 4.49 2.41
N VAL A 152 4.59 5.43 2.04
CA VAL A 152 6.03 5.18 1.90
C VAL A 152 6.79 6.23 2.71
N MET A 153 7.65 5.78 3.62
CA MET A 153 8.61 6.63 4.33
C MET A 153 10.03 6.14 4.02
N ARG A 154 10.92 7.05 3.63
CA ARG A 154 12.31 6.74 3.29
C ARG A 154 13.27 7.68 3.99
N LEU A 155 14.23 7.12 4.71
CA LEU A 155 15.33 7.90 5.32
C LEU A 155 16.23 8.46 4.23
N CYS A 156 16.62 9.73 4.35
CA CYS A 156 17.42 10.39 3.32
C CYS A 156 18.89 9.93 3.35
N TYR A 157 19.43 9.57 4.51
CA TYR A 157 20.82 9.10 4.64
C TYR A 157 20.97 7.63 4.21
N SER A 158 20.47 6.67 4.99
CA SER A 158 20.64 5.23 4.71
C SER A 158 19.85 4.74 3.50
N ARG A 159 18.85 5.52 3.04
CA ARG A 159 17.87 5.11 2.03
C ARG A 159 16.94 3.97 2.47
N LYS A 160 16.98 3.58 3.75
CA LYS A 160 16.07 2.59 4.31
C LYS A 160 14.63 3.05 4.11
N THR A 161 13.82 2.16 3.55
CA THR A 161 12.46 2.46 3.11
C THR A 161 11.47 1.58 3.86
N PHE A 162 10.37 2.17 4.30
CA PHE A 162 9.22 1.50 4.89
C PHE A 162 7.99 1.71 4.01
N VAL A 163 7.20 0.66 3.81
CA VAL A 163 5.99 0.68 2.99
C VAL A 163 4.86 -0.02 3.74
N MET A 164 3.68 0.60 3.76
CA MET A 164 2.47 0.01 4.33
C MET A 164 1.25 0.34 3.47
N ALA A 165 0.35 -0.62 3.29
CA ALA A 165 -0.88 -0.49 2.54
C ALA A 165 -2.08 -0.19 3.44
N PHE A 166 -2.93 0.72 2.99
CA PHE A 166 -4.17 1.14 3.65
C PHE A 166 -5.36 1.14 2.68
N PRO A 167 -6.60 0.98 3.18
CA PRO A 167 -7.79 1.07 2.34
C PRO A 167 -8.03 2.49 1.77
N ARG A 168 -7.72 3.53 2.56
CA ARG A 168 -7.95 4.95 2.20
C ARG A 168 -6.86 5.87 2.76
N GLN A 169 -6.60 6.98 2.08
CA GLN A 169 -5.67 8.04 2.51
C GLN A 169 -6.38 9.03 3.46
N LYS A 170 -6.87 8.56 4.61
CA LYS A 170 -7.47 9.41 5.66
C LYS A 170 -6.45 9.75 6.74
N GLN A 171 -6.78 10.69 7.63
CA GLN A 171 -5.89 11.17 8.68
C GLN A 171 -5.41 10.05 9.61
N GLU A 172 -6.31 9.17 10.03
CA GLU A 172 -6.02 8.01 10.86
C GLU A 172 -4.99 7.08 10.18
N ALA A 173 -5.10 6.88 8.86
CA ALA A 173 -4.15 6.06 8.09
C ALA A 173 -2.81 6.77 7.93
N PHE A 174 -2.83 8.10 7.79
CA PHE A 174 -1.64 8.93 7.79
C PHE A 174 -0.87 8.81 9.10
N PHE A 175 -1.51 8.94 10.25
CA PHE A 175 -0.84 8.76 11.54
C PHE A 175 -0.39 7.32 11.76
N ALA A 176 -1.25 6.33 11.48
CA ALA A 176 -0.89 4.93 11.63
C ALA A 176 0.33 4.53 10.78
N GLY A 177 0.42 5.03 9.54
CA GLY A 177 1.59 4.80 8.68
C GLY A 177 2.89 5.36 9.25
N HIS A 178 2.85 6.55 9.87
CA HIS A 178 3.99 7.13 10.55
C HIS A 178 4.39 6.33 11.78
N VAL A 179 3.42 5.97 12.64
CA VAL A 179 3.69 5.18 13.85
C VAL A 179 4.30 3.82 13.49
N ALA A 180 3.74 3.15 12.48
CA ALA A 180 4.29 1.88 11.99
C ALA A 180 5.72 2.05 11.44
N ALA A 181 5.99 3.13 10.68
CA ALA A 181 7.33 3.43 10.19
C ALA A 181 8.32 3.73 11.32
N PHE A 182 7.92 4.54 12.32
CA PHE A 182 8.78 4.86 13.46
C PHE A 182 9.10 3.61 14.28
N ASN A 183 8.12 2.71 14.46
CA ASN A 183 8.35 1.42 15.11
C ASN A 183 9.32 0.53 14.29
N TYR A 184 9.17 0.50 12.96
CA TYR A 184 10.09 -0.23 12.08
C TYR A 184 11.52 0.30 12.16
N PHE A 185 11.69 1.62 12.17
CA PHE A 185 13.00 2.25 12.37
C PHE A 185 13.46 2.23 13.84
N GLN A 186 12.60 1.86 14.78
CA GLN A 186 12.87 1.94 16.23
C GLN A 186 13.29 3.37 16.67
N GLY A 187 12.75 4.39 15.99
CA GLY A 187 13.11 5.78 16.22
C GLY A 187 12.41 6.75 15.28
N VAL A 188 12.51 8.04 15.59
CA VAL A 188 11.84 9.12 14.85
C VAL A 188 12.89 10.03 14.18
N PRO A 189 12.82 10.25 12.86
CA PRO A 189 13.66 11.22 12.17
C PRO A 189 13.38 12.65 12.62
N HIS A 190 14.40 13.52 12.62
CA HIS A 190 14.25 14.89 13.12
C HIS A 190 13.33 15.74 12.23
N THR A 191 13.35 15.51 10.92
CA THR A 191 12.58 16.26 9.93
C THR A 191 11.92 15.33 8.93
N LEU A 192 10.60 15.45 8.78
CA LEU A 192 9.83 14.77 7.76
C LEU A 192 9.47 15.73 6.65
N THR A 193 9.90 15.41 5.43
CA THR A 193 9.57 16.14 4.21
C THR A 193 8.42 15.45 3.51
N TYR A 194 7.33 16.18 3.30
CA TYR A 194 6.14 15.72 2.62
C TYR A 194 6.12 16.25 1.18
N ASP A 195 6.02 15.33 0.24
CA ASP A 195 5.99 15.65 -1.18
C ASP A 195 4.59 15.49 -1.76
N ASN A 196 4.17 16.46 -2.57
CA ASN A 196 2.96 16.44 -3.38
C ASN A 196 1.73 15.78 -2.71
N LEU A 197 1.45 16.18 -1.46
CA LEU A 197 0.31 15.68 -0.72
C LEU A 197 -0.96 15.97 -1.52
N LYS A 198 -1.69 14.92 -1.88
CA LYS A 198 -3.01 15.08 -2.54
C LYS A 198 -3.87 16.02 -1.70
N THR A 199 -4.81 16.69 -2.37
CA THR A 199 -5.71 17.69 -1.77
C THR A 199 -6.37 17.24 -0.46
N ALA A 200 -6.55 15.93 -0.24
CA ALA A 200 -7.05 15.38 1.02
C ALA A 200 -6.06 15.51 2.19
N VAL A 201 -4.79 15.14 2.00
CA VAL A 201 -3.76 15.29 3.04
C VAL A 201 -3.34 16.76 3.19
N ALA A 202 -3.32 17.51 2.09
CA ALA A 202 -3.18 18.96 2.16
C ALA A 202 -4.34 19.62 2.94
N ARG A 203 -5.58 19.11 2.86
CA ARG A 203 -6.70 19.60 3.69
C ARG A 203 -6.51 19.30 5.18
N ILE A 204 -5.93 18.16 5.52
CA ILE A 204 -5.60 17.81 6.93
C ILE A 204 -4.57 18.80 7.50
N LEU A 205 -3.66 19.32 6.66
CA LEU A 205 -2.49 20.08 7.08
C LEU A 205 -2.60 21.60 6.87
N GLU A 206 -3.37 22.06 5.87
CA GLU A 206 -3.57 23.45 5.48
C GLU A 206 -5.06 23.83 5.34
N GLY A 207 -5.99 22.90 5.58
CA GLY A 207 -7.42 23.10 5.35
C GLY A 207 -8.13 23.91 6.44
N ARG A 208 -9.43 24.15 6.21
CA ARG A 208 -10.31 24.93 7.10
C ARG A 208 -10.82 24.16 8.31
N ASP A 209 -10.52 22.86 8.42
CA ASP A 209 -10.98 22.03 9.54
C ASP A 209 -10.00 22.12 10.70
N ARG A 210 -10.37 22.90 11.72
CA ARG A 210 -9.52 23.18 12.89
C ARG A 210 -9.13 21.91 13.65
N GLN A 211 -10.00 20.90 13.68
CA GLN A 211 -9.77 19.67 14.45
C GLN A 211 -8.67 18.80 13.82
N GLU A 212 -8.63 18.71 12.49
CA GLU A 212 -7.60 17.93 11.79
C GLU A 212 -6.22 18.55 11.96
N GLN A 213 -6.14 19.88 11.91
CA GLN A 213 -4.90 20.62 12.12
C GLN A 213 -4.39 20.48 13.56
N GLU A 214 -5.25 20.62 14.57
CA GLU A 214 -4.90 20.37 15.98
C GLU A 214 -4.36 18.96 16.18
N SER A 215 -5.04 17.95 15.62
CA SER A 215 -4.63 16.56 15.74
C SER A 215 -3.24 16.30 15.14
N PHE A 216 -2.89 16.95 14.02
CA PHE A 216 -1.54 16.87 13.46
C PHE A 216 -0.50 17.59 14.32
N VAL A 217 -0.83 18.76 14.89
CA VAL A 217 0.06 19.46 15.82
C VAL A 217 0.33 18.62 17.05
N THR A 218 -0.70 18.00 17.64
CA THR A 218 -0.56 17.07 18.77
C THR A 218 0.28 15.86 18.38
N PHE A 219 0.03 15.26 17.22
CA PHE A 219 0.83 14.14 16.70
C PHE A 219 2.31 14.50 16.57
N ARG A 220 2.60 15.67 15.99
CA ARG A 220 3.96 16.19 15.84
C ARG A 220 4.59 16.50 17.20
N SER A 221 3.83 17.01 18.15
CA SER A 221 4.29 17.26 19.52
C SER A 221 4.58 15.96 20.27
N HIS A 222 3.84 14.88 20.00
CA HIS A 222 4.03 13.57 20.63
C HIS A 222 5.33 12.89 20.18
N TYR A 223 5.67 13.01 18.89
CA TYR A 223 6.88 12.39 18.31
C TYR A 223 8.05 13.36 18.10
N LEU A 224 7.88 14.66 18.36
CA LEU A 224 8.92 15.69 18.36
C LEU A 224 9.71 15.84 17.04
N PHE A 225 9.06 15.67 15.89
CA PHE A 225 9.67 15.88 14.57
C PHE A 225 9.29 17.24 13.95
N ALA A 226 10.12 17.77 13.06
CA ALA A 226 9.82 18.93 12.25
C ALA A 226 9.17 18.52 10.92
N SER A 227 8.25 19.32 10.40
CA SER A 227 7.56 19.04 9.13
C SER A 227 7.96 20.04 8.05
N ARG A 228 8.47 19.57 6.90
CA ARG A 228 8.76 20.38 5.70
C ARG A 228 7.78 20.01 4.57
N PHE A 229 7.21 21.02 3.93
CA PHE A 229 6.27 20.84 2.82
C PHE A 229 6.87 21.37 1.52
N CYS A 230 6.96 20.52 0.51
CA CYS A 230 7.42 20.93 -0.81
C CYS A 230 6.35 21.78 -1.51
N ARG A 231 6.74 22.94 -2.06
CA ARG A 231 5.80 23.80 -2.82
C ARG A 231 5.28 23.05 -4.06
N PRO A 232 3.96 23.07 -4.32
CA PRO A 232 3.39 22.46 -5.52
C PRO A 232 4.03 23.01 -6.81
N GLY A 233 4.54 22.12 -7.66
CA GLY A 233 5.07 22.49 -8.99
C GLY A 233 6.56 22.84 -9.06
N THR A 234 7.24 23.06 -7.93
CA THR A 234 8.71 23.22 -7.88
C THR A 234 9.39 21.89 -7.59
N GLY A 235 9.29 20.95 -8.51
CA GLY A 235 10.14 19.75 -8.50
C GLY A 235 11.55 20.07 -8.95
N ASN A 236 12.21 21.07 -8.34
CA ASN A 236 13.54 21.59 -8.69
C ASN A 236 14.63 21.13 -7.71
N ASP A 237 14.26 20.55 -6.56
CA ASP A 237 15.20 20.06 -5.55
C ASP A 237 15.36 18.52 -5.58
N LYS A 238 14.69 17.83 -6.50
CA LYS A 238 14.71 16.36 -6.59
C LYS A 238 15.80 15.84 -7.50
N GLY A 239 17.05 16.09 -7.10
CA GLY A 239 18.24 15.59 -7.80
C GLY A 239 18.60 14.14 -7.53
N SER A 240 17.96 13.45 -6.57
CA SER A 240 18.50 12.15 -6.10
C SER A 240 17.49 11.08 -5.71
N VAL A 241 16.19 11.25 -5.98
CA VAL A 241 15.17 10.35 -5.39
C VAL A 241 14.42 9.62 -6.49
N GLU A 242 14.81 8.37 -6.74
CA GLU A 242 13.89 7.38 -7.28
C GLU A 242 12.59 7.48 -6.48
N HIS A 243 11.46 7.77 -7.12
CA HIS A 243 10.17 7.85 -6.41
C HIS A 243 9.98 6.55 -5.63
N GLY A 244 10.06 6.60 -4.29
CA GLY A 244 10.00 5.41 -3.43
C GLY A 244 8.73 4.61 -3.68
N VAL A 245 7.62 5.31 -3.93
CA VAL A 245 6.35 4.73 -4.39
C VAL A 245 6.50 4.00 -5.73
N GLY A 246 7.18 4.60 -6.70
CA GLY A 246 7.40 3.98 -8.01
C GLY A 246 8.32 2.76 -7.95
N TYR A 247 9.31 2.79 -7.06
CA TYR A 247 10.18 1.65 -6.76
C TYR A 247 9.38 0.52 -6.11
N ALA A 248 8.68 0.80 -5.00
CA ALA A 248 7.87 -0.20 -4.29
C ALA A 248 6.83 -0.85 -5.22
N ARG A 249 6.14 -0.06 -6.06
CA ARG A 249 5.20 -0.63 -7.05
C ARG A 249 5.86 -1.61 -8.01
N ARG A 250 7.03 -1.26 -8.55
CA ARG A 250 7.68 -2.09 -9.59
C ARG A 250 8.36 -3.33 -9.02
N ASN A 251 8.89 -3.25 -7.81
CA ASN A 251 9.69 -4.32 -7.24
C ASN A 251 8.94 -5.18 -6.23
N TYR A 252 7.95 -4.62 -5.53
CA TYR A 252 7.23 -5.35 -4.48
C TYR A 252 5.84 -5.80 -4.95
N LEU A 253 5.23 -5.11 -5.92
CA LEU A 253 3.84 -5.37 -6.32
C LEU A 253 3.68 -5.86 -7.76
N VAL A 254 4.77 -6.29 -8.39
CA VAL A 254 4.74 -6.87 -9.74
C VAL A 254 5.43 -8.24 -9.73
N PRO A 255 4.71 -9.33 -10.03
CA PRO A 255 3.26 -9.38 -10.29
C PRO A 255 2.44 -8.97 -9.04
N PRO A 256 1.16 -8.59 -9.20
CA PRO A 256 0.30 -8.25 -8.06
C PRO A 256 0.25 -9.41 -7.07
N PRO A 257 0.54 -9.19 -5.77
CA PRO A 257 0.47 -10.25 -4.77
C PRO A 257 -0.98 -10.67 -4.56
N GLN A 258 -1.16 -11.96 -4.29
CA GLN A 258 -2.42 -12.57 -3.86
C GLN A 258 -2.35 -12.80 -2.37
N VAL A 259 -3.24 -12.13 -1.63
CA VAL A 259 -3.28 -12.15 -0.17
C VAL A 259 -4.72 -12.23 0.31
N ALA A 260 -4.94 -12.73 1.52
CA ALA A 260 -6.27 -12.85 2.13
C ALA A 260 -6.80 -11.49 2.59
N ASP A 261 -5.94 -10.66 3.20
CA ASP A 261 -6.32 -9.39 3.80
C ASP A 261 -5.17 -8.35 3.84
N TYR A 262 -5.41 -7.22 4.52
CA TYR A 262 -4.41 -6.17 4.67
C TYR A 262 -3.28 -6.53 5.65
N ASP A 263 -3.51 -7.43 6.60
CA ASP A 263 -2.49 -7.84 7.56
C ASP A 263 -1.44 -8.70 6.84
N GLU A 264 -1.89 -9.66 6.03
CA GLU A 264 -1.00 -10.44 5.16
C GLU A 264 -0.28 -9.56 4.13
N LEU A 265 -0.98 -8.60 3.49
CA LEU A 265 -0.35 -7.66 2.56
C LEU A 265 0.75 -6.83 3.23
N ASN A 266 0.50 -6.36 4.45
CA ASN A 266 1.46 -5.53 5.18
C ASN A 266 2.64 -6.36 5.70
N ALA A 267 2.42 -7.61 6.11
CA ALA A 267 3.50 -8.53 6.44
C ALA A 267 4.39 -8.82 5.21
N TYR A 268 3.77 -9.05 4.04
CA TYR A 268 4.45 -9.21 2.77
C TYR A 268 5.30 -7.97 2.41
N LEU A 269 4.73 -6.77 2.47
CA LEU A 269 5.45 -5.52 2.19
C LEU A 269 6.61 -5.27 3.17
N LEU A 270 6.41 -5.61 4.45
CA LEU A 270 7.44 -5.47 5.48
C LEU A 270 8.65 -6.38 5.19
N ALA A 271 8.41 -7.63 4.77
CA ALA A 271 9.48 -8.55 4.40
C ALA A 271 10.34 -8.01 3.24
N TYR A 272 9.72 -7.38 2.23
CA TYR A 272 10.46 -6.71 1.17
C TYR A 272 11.25 -5.49 1.65
N CYS A 273 10.70 -4.72 2.60
CA CYS A 273 11.43 -3.59 3.20
C CYS A 273 12.67 -4.05 3.97
N GLN A 274 12.61 -5.22 4.60
CA GLN A 274 13.75 -5.83 5.30
C GLN A 274 14.78 -6.38 4.30
N ALA A 275 14.34 -7.09 3.26
CA ALA A 275 15.23 -7.60 2.22
C ALA A 275 15.96 -6.48 1.45
N ASP A 276 15.39 -5.27 1.38
CA ASP A 276 16.02 -4.11 0.74
C ASP A 276 17.32 -3.66 1.45
N ASP A 277 17.57 -4.10 2.68
CA ASP A 277 18.80 -3.80 3.42
C ASP A 277 20.06 -4.35 2.73
N GLU A 278 19.94 -5.44 1.97
CA GLU A 278 21.05 -6.04 1.21
C GLU A 278 21.40 -5.26 -0.06
N ARG A 279 20.53 -4.33 -0.48
CA ARG A 279 20.72 -3.58 -1.72
C ARG A 279 21.74 -2.47 -1.53
N ARG A 280 22.64 -2.33 -2.51
CA ARG A 280 23.47 -1.13 -2.69
C ARG A 280 22.84 -0.20 -3.73
N VAL A 281 22.53 1.02 -3.33
CA VAL A 281 21.98 2.06 -4.22
C VAL A 281 23.09 2.57 -5.15
N ASP A 282 22.75 2.92 -6.40
CA ASP A 282 23.73 3.47 -7.35
C ASP A 282 24.48 4.67 -6.74
N ARG A 283 25.80 4.69 -6.94
CA ARG A 283 26.73 5.72 -6.42
C ARG A 283 26.78 5.86 -4.89
N GLN A 284 26.21 4.91 -4.14
CA GLN A 284 26.42 4.80 -2.70
C GLN A 284 27.54 3.80 -2.40
N PRO A 285 28.44 4.11 -1.45
CA PRO A 285 29.59 3.26 -1.15
C PRO A 285 29.17 1.93 -0.47
N GLU A 286 28.07 1.96 0.29
CA GLU A 286 27.66 0.87 1.18
C GLU A 286 26.24 0.38 0.89
N MET A 287 25.90 -0.80 1.43
CA MET A 287 24.54 -1.35 1.45
C MET A 287 23.63 -0.52 2.37
N ILE A 288 22.33 -0.55 2.09
CA ILE A 288 21.32 0.17 2.89
C ILE A 288 21.37 -0.26 4.36
N GLY A 289 21.48 -1.56 4.64
CA GLY A 289 21.56 -2.10 5.99
C GLY A 289 22.78 -1.60 6.76
N ALA A 290 23.95 -1.55 6.12
CA ALA A 290 25.17 -1.03 6.75
C ALA A 290 25.07 0.48 7.06
N ALA A 291 24.51 1.27 6.15
CA ALA A 291 24.25 2.68 6.40
C ALA A 291 23.18 2.90 7.48
N TRP A 292 22.20 2.01 7.55
CA TRP A 292 21.14 2.02 8.56
C TRP A 292 21.68 1.80 9.98
N GLU A 293 22.55 0.81 10.19
CA GLU A 293 23.13 0.55 11.52
C GLU A 293 23.88 1.77 12.07
N ARG A 294 24.51 2.55 11.18
CA ARG A 294 25.16 3.81 11.55
C ARG A 294 24.16 4.94 11.80
N GLU A 295 23.04 4.96 11.09
CA GLU A 295 22.00 5.99 11.22
C GLU A 295 21.13 5.83 12.46
N LYS A 296 20.82 4.59 12.86
CA LYS A 296 19.86 4.26 13.92
C LYS A 296 20.10 5.02 15.23
N ALA A 297 21.37 5.18 15.62
CA ALA A 297 21.76 5.86 16.85
C ALA A 297 21.47 7.39 16.85
N TYR A 298 21.24 7.98 15.68
CA TYR A 298 20.95 9.42 15.53
C TYR A 298 19.46 9.73 15.48
N LEU A 299 18.58 8.72 15.44
CA LEU A 299 17.14 8.93 15.52
C LEU A 299 16.72 9.29 16.94
N ARG A 300 15.62 10.03 17.05
CA ARG A 300 14.99 10.29 18.36
C ARG A 300 14.35 9.02 18.90
N PRO A 301 14.37 8.80 20.22
CA PRO A 301 13.70 7.66 20.81
C PRO A 301 12.19 7.72 20.60
N LEU A 302 11.56 6.55 20.56
CA LEU A 302 10.10 6.46 20.54
C LEU A 302 9.52 6.87 21.91
N PRO A 303 8.35 7.52 21.95
CA PRO A 303 7.64 7.76 23.19
C PRO A 303 7.17 6.44 23.81
N ALA A 304 7.00 6.43 25.14
CA ALA A 304 6.61 5.23 25.90
C ALA A 304 5.23 4.68 25.51
N SER A 305 4.29 5.56 25.13
CA SER A 305 2.96 5.18 24.66
C SER A 305 2.77 5.56 23.19
N PRO A 306 2.14 4.68 22.38
CA PRO A 306 1.82 5.00 21.00
C PRO A 306 0.74 6.07 20.93
N PHE A 307 0.81 6.92 19.91
CA PHE A 307 -0.25 7.89 19.66
C PHE A 307 -1.52 7.16 19.17
N PRO A 308 -2.70 7.48 19.71
CA PRO A 308 -3.95 6.89 19.26
C PRO A 308 -4.29 7.39 17.85
N CYS A 309 -3.94 6.59 16.84
CA CYS A 309 -4.15 6.92 15.42
C CYS A 309 -5.62 6.71 15.00
N CYS A 310 -6.55 7.29 15.76
CA CYS A 310 -7.98 7.14 15.56
C CYS A 310 -8.68 8.49 15.53
N ARG A 311 -9.84 8.52 14.86
CA ARG A 311 -10.81 9.59 15.01
C ARG A 311 -11.81 9.23 16.09
N SER A 312 -11.88 10.06 17.14
CA SER A 312 -12.88 9.91 18.20
C SER A 312 -14.16 10.67 17.85
N ARG A 313 -15.32 10.06 18.12
CA ARG A 313 -16.64 10.69 18.00
C ARG A 313 -17.57 10.19 19.08
N GLU A 314 -18.33 11.08 19.67
CA GLU A 314 -19.49 10.71 20.47
C GLU A 314 -20.58 10.14 19.55
N VAL A 315 -21.17 9.02 19.96
CA VAL A 315 -22.21 8.31 19.24
C VAL A 315 -23.30 7.83 20.21
N THR A 316 -24.51 7.72 19.69
CA THR A 316 -25.67 7.21 20.42
C THR A 316 -26.17 5.93 19.77
N LEU A 317 -26.69 5.00 20.57
CA LEU A 317 -27.31 3.79 20.06
C LEU A 317 -28.67 4.09 19.43
N ASN A 318 -28.96 3.44 18.31
CA ASN A 318 -30.32 3.33 17.79
C ASN A 318 -31.11 2.24 18.55
N PRO A 319 -32.44 2.15 18.37
CA PRO A 319 -33.26 1.12 19.01
C PRO A 319 -32.90 -0.34 18.67
N TYR A 320 -32.05 -0.55 17.65
CA TYR A 320 -31.55 -1.87 17.25
C TYR A 320 -30.17 -2.19 17.85
N GLY A 321 -29.69 -1.41 18.82
CA GLY A 321 -28.39 -1.64 19.47
C GLY A 321 -27.21 -1.39 18.53
N GLN A 322 -27.29 -0.38 17.66
CA GLN A 322 -26.23 -0.08 16.69
C GLN A 322 -25.80 1.39 16.78
N VAL A 323 -24.52 1.63 16.52
CA VAL A 323 -23.94 2.97 16.32
C VAL A 323 -23.68 3.22 14.85
N VAL A 324 -23.81 4.47 14.40
CA VAL A 324 -23.60 4.87 13.00
C VAL A 324 -22.26 5.59 12.85
N PHE A 325 -21.43 5.12 11.92
CA PHE A 325 -20.22 5.80 11.50
C PHE A 325 -20.05 5.73 9.98
N GLU A 326 -19.85 6.90 9.35
CA GLU A 326 -19.68 7.04 7.89
C GLU A 326 -20.74 6.31 7.06
N THR A 327 -22.01 6.40 7.49
CA THR A 327 -23.20 5.74 6.92
C THR A 327 -23.36 4.25 7.23
N ASN A 328 -22.35 3.60 7.80
CA ASN A 328 -22.39 2.20 8.20
C ASN A 328 -22.86 2.06 9.65
N ARG A 329 -23.56 0.96 9.94
CA ARG A 329 -24.07 0.62 11.27
C ARG A 329 -23.26 -0.52 11.86
N TYR A 330 -22.84 -0.35 13.10
CA TYR A 330 -22.06 -1.35 13.83
C TYR A 330 -22.83 -1.72 15.09
N SER A 331 -23.10 -3.01 15.26
CA SER A 331 -23.78 -3.52 16.45
C SER A 331 -22.94 -3.37 17.72
N VAL A 332 -23.61 -3.26 18.85
CA VAL A 332 -23.02 -3.17 20.20
C VAL A 332 -23.74 -4.17 21.11
N PRO A 333 -23.05 -4.82 22.07
CA PRO A 333 -23.72 -5.71 23.02
C PRO A 333 -24.89 -5.02 23.71
N VAL A 334 -26.08 -5.60 23.59
CA VAL A 334 -27.33 -5.02 24.12
C VAL A 334 -27.31 -4.80 25.63
N GLU A 335 -26.57 -5.61 26.38
CA GLU A 335 -26.43 -5.49 27.83
C GLU A 335 -25.55 -4.32 28.26
N LYS A 336 -24.60 -3.91 27.39
CA LYS A 336 -23.68 -2.78 27.62
C LYS A 336 -24.19 -1.50 26.94
N ALA A 337 -25.46 -1.47 26.54
CA ALA A 337 -26.05 -0.34 25.87
C ALA A 337 -26.18 0.86 26.82
N GLN A 338 -25.47 1.94 26.52
CA GLN A 338 -25.54 3.21 27.25
C GLN A 338 -26.02 4.34 26.34
N SER A 339 -26.54 5.41 26.95
CA SER A 339 -27.05 6.57 26.22
C SER A 339 -25.96 7.34 25.47
N ALA A 340 -24.75 7.39 26.03
CA ALA A 340 -23.59 8.05 25.46
C ALA A 340 -22.44 7.05 25.32
N LEU A 341 -21.95 6.88 24.10
CA LEU A 341 -20.81 6.03 23.78
C LEU A 341 -19.77 6.84 23.00
N THR A 342 -18.51 6.40 23.06
CA THR A 342 -17.43 6.97 22.26
C THR A 342 -17.00 5.95 21.21
N LEU A 343 -17.01 6.35 19.94
CA LEU A 343 -16.47 5.56 18.85
C LEU A 343 -15.08 6.06 18.47
N LYS A 344 -14.09 5.18 18.53
CA LYS A 344 -12.73 5.41 18.02
C LYS A 344 -12.57 4.66 16.70
N ALA A 345 -12.43 5.41 15.60
CA ALA A 345 -12.25 4.85 14.27
C ALA A 345 -10.77 4.84 13.88
N TYR A 346 -10.18 3.64 13.76
CA TYR A 346 -8.84 3.41 13.27
C TYR A 346 -8.87 3.06 11.77
N PRO A 347 -7.72 2.92 11.09
CA PRO A 347 -7.73 2.61 9.66
C PRO A 347 -8.34 1.26 9.30
N PHE A 348 -8.13 0.23 10.13
CA PHE A 348 -8.56 -1.15 9.84
C PHE A 348 -9.71 -1.64 10.72
N HIS A 349 -9.92 -1.02 11.88
CA HIS A 349 -10.97 -1.38 12.82
C HIS A 349 -11.64 -0.16 13.45
N ILE A 350 -12.75 -0.39 14.12
CA ILE A 350 -13.39 0.58 15.01
C ILE A 350 -13.51 -0.03 16.41
N GLU A 351 -13.46 0.83 17.41
CA GLU A 351 -13.75 0.48 18.80
C GLU A 351 -14.92 1.33 19.28
N VAL A 352 -15.87 0.71 19.96
CA VAL A 352 -16.96 1.41 20.65
C VAL A 352 -16.71 1.27 22.15
N LEU A 353 -16.74 2.40 22.84
CA LEU A 353 -16.39 2.51 24.26
C LEU A 353 -17.58 3.04 25.07
N ALA A 354 -17.77 2.45 26.25
CA ALA A 354 -18.60 2.96 27.33
C ALA A 354 -17.67 3.53 28.41
N GLY A 355 -17.54 4.86 28.48
CA GLY A 355 -16.47 5.49 29.25
C GLY A 355 -15.09 5.10 28.69
N GLU A 356 -14.30 4.39 29.47
CA GLU A 356 -12.97 3.88 29.08
C GLU A 356 -12.96 2.41 28.64
N GLU A 357 -14.04 1.67 28.89
CA GLU A 357 -14.14 0.25 28.55
C GLU A 357 -14.49 0.06 27.07
N VAL A 358 -13.71 -0.74 26.34
CA VAL A 358 -14.05 -1.16 24.98
C VAL A 358 -15.13 -2.23 25.04
N ILE A 359 -16.33 -1.90 24.60
CA ILE A 359 -17.50 -2.80 24.63
C ILE A 359 -17.75 -3.52 23.31
N ALA A 360 -17.23 -2.99 22.19
CA ALA A 360 -17.31 -3.65 20.90
C ALA A 360 -16.11 -3.29 20.02
N ARG A 361 -15.62 -4.26 19.24
CA ARG A 361 -14.63 -4.07 18.18
C ARG A 361 -15.16 -4.63 16.88
N HIS A 362 -14.98 -3.90 15.79
CA HIS A 362 -15.38 -4.34 14.44
C HIS A 362 -14.29 -4.03 13.43
N GLN A 363 -14.15 -4.86 12.39
CA GLN A 363 -13.41 -4.45 11.20
C GLN A 363 -14.08 -3.23 10.58
N ARG A 364 -13.28 -2.26 10.12
CA ARG A 364 -13.82 -1.02 9.58
C ARG A 364 -14.31 -1.21 8.15
N CYS A 365 -15.58 -0.88 7.91
CA CYS A 365 -16.16 -0.85 6.58
C CYS A 365 -16.02 0.53 5.94
N TYR A 366 -15.47 0.58 4.72
CA TYR A 366 -15.35 1.79 3.89
C TYR A 366 -16.38 1.88 2.77
N GLU A 367 -17.32 0.93 2.72
CA GLU A 367 -18.50 1.00 1.86
C GLU A 367 -19.55 1.95 2.45
N ARG A 368 -20.77 1.95 1.92
CA ARG A 368 -21.84 2.84 2.34
C ARG A 368 -23.08 2.03 2.70
N GLN A 369 -23.76 2.45 3.76
CA GLN A 369 -25.04 1.92 4.19
C GLN A 369 -25.03 0.41 4.52
N GLN A 370 -23.90 -0.10 5.00
CA GLN A 370 -23.78 -1.49 5.44
C GLN A 370 -24.19 -1.67 6.91
N ASP A 371 -24.75 -2.83 7.23
CA ASP A 371 -25.04 -3.27 8.60
C ASP A 371 -24.03 -4.36 9.02
N LEU A 372 -23.12 -4.02 9.94
CA LEU A 372 -22.13 -4.93 10.52
C LEU A 372 -22.65 -5.43 11.87
N LEU A 373 -23.24 -6.63 11.81
CA LEU A 373 -23.94 -7.25 12.93
C LEU A 373 -23.11 -8.41 13.45
N GLU A 374 -22.65 -8.29 14.69
CA GLU A 374 -22.02 -9.37 15.42
C GLU A 374 -23.14 -10.15 16.14
N PRO A 375 -23.40 -11.42 15.76
CA PRO A 375 -24.45 -12.24 16.35
C PRO A 375 -24.42 -12.28 17.88
N LEU A 376 -23.22 -12.37 18.47
CA LEU A 376 -23.03 -12.48 19.91
C LEU A 376 -23.58 -11.28 20.69
N HIS A 377 -23.64 -10.09 20.06
CA HIS A 377 -24.18 -8.89 20.67
C HIS A 377 -25.69 -8.97 20.97
N TYR A 378 -26.41 -9.84 20.26
CA TYR A 378 -27.87 -9.94 20.32
C TYR A 378 -28.37 -11.17 21.09
N LEU A 379 -27.50 -12.13 21.40
CA LEU A 379 -27.89 -13.38 22.08
C LEU A 379 -28.61 -13.15 23.42
N PRO A 380 -28.19 -12.21 24.30
CA PRO A 380 -28.94 -11.96 25.54
C PRO A 380 -30.38 -11.47 25.32
N LEU A 381 -30.59 -10.62 24.32
CA LEU A 381 -31.93 -10.14 23.96
C LEU A 381 -32.79 -11.26 23.35
N LEU A 382 -32.17 -12.14 22.57
CA LEU A 382 -32.82 -13.32 21.99
C LEU A 382 -33.18 -14.36 23.04
N ALA A 383 -32.36 -14.53 24.09
CA ALA A 383 -32.68 -15.41 25.21
C ALA A 383 -33.95 -14.95 25.97
N GLN A 384 -34.21 -13.63 26.01
CA GLN A 384 -35.44 -13.05 26.55
C GLN A 384 -36.62 -13.13 25.57
N ARG A 385 -36.34 -13.12 24.26
CA ARG A 385 -37.35 -13.10 23.19
C ARG A 385 -37.07 -14.20 22.15
N PRO A 386 -37.18 -15.49 22.52
CA PRO A 386 -36.78 -16.60 21.66
C PRO A 386 -37.60 -16.71 20.37
N GLY A 387 -38.85 -16.21 20.36
CA GLY A 387 -39.69 -16.18 19.15
C GLY A 387 -39.13 -15.33 18.00
N ALA A 388 -38.14 -14.46 18.25
CA ALA A 388 -37.47 -13.69 17.20
C ALA A 388 -36.32 -14.44 16.53
N PHE A 389 -35.90 -15.61 17.06
CA PHE A 389 -34.72 -16.36 16.62
C PHE A 389 -34.68 -16.61 15.10
N GLU A 390 -35.78 -17.12 14.52
CA GLU A 390 -35.84 -17.46 13.09
C GLU A 390 -35.78 -16.23 12.16
N HIS A 391 -36.15 -15.05 12.66
CA HIS A 391 -36.23 -13.83 11.86
C HIS A 391 -35.12 -12.83 12.17
N ALA A 392 -34.31 -13.09 13.20
CA ALA A 392 -33.22 -12.21 13.61
C ALA A 392 -32.14 -12.14 12.51
N LYS A 393 -32.01 -10.97 11.89
CA LYS A 393 -31.01 -10.71 10.82
C LYS A 393 -29.58 -11.13 11.20
N PRO A 394 -29.05 -10.82 12.41
CA PRO A 394 -27.71 -11.27 12.81
C PRO A 394 -27.57 -12.79 12.80
N LEU A 395 -28.56 -13.53 13.32
CA LEU A 395 -28.51 -14.99 13.33
C LEU A 395 -28.68 -15.59 11.94
N ARG A 396 -29.54 -15.02 11.09
CA ARG A 396 -29.68 -15.50 9.71
C ARG A 396 -28.40 -15.32 8.90
N GLN A 397 -27.66 -14.24 9.14
CA GLN A 397 -26.35 -14.01 8.52
C GLN A 397 -25.31 -15.02 9.04
N TRP A 398 -25.27 -15.27 10.35
CA TRP A 398 -24.37 -16.27 10.95
C TRP A 398 -24.68 -17.70 10.49
N ARG A 399 -25.96 -18.04 10.43
CA ARG A 399 -26.49 -19.35 9.99
C ARG A 399 -26.10 -19.71 8.56
N ALA A 400 -25.78 -18.72 7.72
CA ALA A 400 -25.32 -18.97 6.36
C ALA A 400 -23.88 -19.52 6.30
N THR A 401 -23.09 -19.36 7.36
CA THR A 401 -21.68 -19.75 7.40
C THR A 401 -21.35 -20.74 8.51
N TRP A 402 -22.25 -20.99 9.47
CA TRP A 402 -21.97 -21.92 10.57
C TRP A 402 -21.92 -23.40 10.12
N PRO A 403 -21.19 -24.27 10.83
CA PRO A 403 -21.17 -25.71 10.57
C PRO A 403 -22.56 -26.37 10.65
N THR A 404 -22.75 -27.47 9.91
CA THR A 404 -24.00 -28.26 9.94
C THR A 404 -24.34 -28.78 11.34
N LEU A 405 -23.32 -28.96 12.17
CA LEU A 405 -23.43 -29.36 13.58
C LEU A 405 -24.45 -28.54 14.39
N TYR A 406 -24.51 -27.23 14.15
CA TYR A 406 -25.43 -26.32 14.85
C TYR A 406 -26.89 -26.64 14.53
N GLU A 407 -27.17 -27.00 13.26
CA GLU A 407 -28.50 -27.40 12.81
C GLU A 407 -28.90 -28.76 13.36
N GLU A 408 -27.96 -29.71 13.39
CA GLU A 408 -28.17 -31.05 13.96
C GLU A 408 -28.50 -30.97 15.44
N LEU A 409 -27.81 -30.11 16.18
CA LEU A 409 -28.06 -29.85 17.60
C LEU A 409 -29.45 -29.22 17.80
N LEU A 410 -29.79 -28.18 17.03
CA LEU A 410 -31.09 -27.53 17.11
C LEU A 410 -32.25 -28.49 16.77
N ALA A 411 -32.08 -29.34 15.76
CA ALA A 411 -33.06 -30.36 15.40
C ALA A 411 -33.24 -31.39 16.53
N ASN A 412 -32.14 -31.83 17.15
CA ASN A 412 -32.17 -32.75 18.30
C ASN A 412 -32.88 -32.15 19.52
N LEU A 413 -32.70 -30.85 19.77
CA LEU A 413 -33.39 -30.12 20.84
C LEU A 413 -34.90 -30.02 20.56
N ARG A 414 -35.29 -29.69 19.32
CA ARG A 414 -36.70 -29.59 18.89
C ARG A 414 -37.45 -30.92 18.97
N GLN A 415 -36.78 -32.05 18.78
CA GLN A 415 -37.39 -33.37 18.93
C GLN A 415 -37.66 -33.72 20.40
N ARG A 416 -36.87 -33.20 21.34
CA ARG A 416 -36.96 -33.53 22.78
C ARG A 416 -37.76 -32.52 23.60
N LEU A 417 -37.82 -31.27 23.17
CA LEU A 417 -38.38 -30.16 23.93
C LEU A 417 -39.43 -29.39 23.10
N PRO A 418 -40.42 -28.76 23.76
CA PRO A 418 -41.30 -27.80 23.09
C PRO A 418 -40.49 -26.69 22.40
N GLU A 419 -40.94 -26.23 21.24
CA GLU A 419 -40.24 -25.28 20.35
C GLU A 419 -39.57 -24.11 21.11
N ASN A 420 -40.33 -23.40 21.94
CA ASN A 420 -39.80 -22.26 22.70
C ASN A 420 -38.69 -22.63 23.69
N LYS A 421 -38.75 -23.82 24.30
CA LYS A 421 -37.71 -24.31 25.23
C LYS A 421 -36.47 -24.78 24.46
N ALA A 422 -36.67 -25.47 23.34
CA ALA A 422 -35.59 -25.91 22.46
C ALA A 422 -34.76 -24.71 21.96
N VAL A 423 -35.42 -23.70 21.39
CA VAL A 423 -34.76 -22.48 20.89
C VAL A 423 -34.04 -21.72 22.01
N ARG A 424 -34.67 -21.58 23.19
CA ARG A 424 -34.04 -20.91 24.32
C ARG A 424 -32.78 -21.62 24.79
N GLN A 425 -32.83 -22.96 24.90
CA GLN A 425 -31.67 -23.76 25.29
C GLN A 425 -30.56 -23.69 24.23
N PHE A 426 -30.93 -23.68 22.95
CA PHE A 426 -29.98 -23.50 21.86
C PHE A 426 -29.29 -22.12 21.92
N ILE A 427 -30.05 -21.04 22.17
CA ILE A 427 -29.47 -19.70 22.36
C ILE A 427 -28.49 -19.68 23.54
N GLN A 428 -28.79 -20.38 24.64
CA GLN A 428 -27.86 -20.50 25.77
C GLN A 428 -26.58 -21.25 25.41
N ILE A 429 -26.67 -22.27 24.55
CA ILE A 429 -25.49 -22.95 24.00
C ILE A 429 -24.68 -21.97 23.13
N LEU A 430 -25.34 -21.18 22.28
CA LEU A 430 -24.65 -20.15 21.49
C LEU A 430 -23.96 -19.09 22.36
N GLN A 431 -24.49 -18.78 23.55
CA GLN A 431 -23.86 -17.84 24.48
C GLN A 431 -22.52 -18.34 25.02
N LEU A 432 -22.22 -19.65 24.94
CA LEU A 432 -20.92 -20.19 25.33
C LEU A 432 -19.77 -19.60 24.48
N HIS A 433 -20.05 -19.23 23.23
CA HIS A 433 -19.08 -18.54 22.36
C HIS A 433 -18.64 -17.15 22.87
N GLN A 434 -19.33 -16.58 23.87
CA GLN A 434 -18.90 -15.31 24.48
C GLN A 434 -17.67 -15.47 25.39
N HIS A 435 -17.42 -16.70 25.87
CA HIS A 435 -16.37 -16.98 26.87
C HIS A 435 -15.40 -18.07 26.44
N HIS A 436 -15.68 -18.77 25.33
CA HIS A 436 -14.91 -19.91 24.86
C HIS A 436 -14.66 -19.82 23.34
N GLU A 437 -13.50 -20.32 22.92
CA GLU A 437 -13.12 -20.42 21.50
C GLU A 437 -14.13 -21.26 20.71
N ALA A 438 -14.42 -20.85 19.47
CA ALA A 438 -15.44 -21.50 18.65
C ALA A 438 -15.14 -22.98 18.40
N THR A 439 -13.88 -23.34 18.17
CA THR A 439 -13.43 -24.72 17.95
C THR A 439 -13.72 -25.62 19.15
N LEU A 440 -13.58 -25.08 20.37
CA LEU A 440 -13.81 -25.82 21.61
C LEU A 440 -15.30 -26.05 21.85
N VAL A 441 -16.13 -25.02 21.60
CA VAL A 441 -17.60 -25.14 21.69
C VAL A 441 -18.13 -26.11 20.65
N GLU A 442 -17.60 -26.08 19.42
CA GLU A 442 -17.95 -27.03 18.35
C GLU A 442 -17.58 -28.46 18.70
N ALA A 443 -16.36 -28.68 19.23
CA ALA A 443 -15.96 -30.00 19.71
C ALA A 443 -16.87 -30.50 20.86
N ALA A 444 -17.24 -29.62 21.79
CA ALA A 444 -18.15 -29.95 22.88
C ALA A 444 -19.56 -30.30 22.38
N MET A 445 -20.08 -29.56 21.39
CA MET A 445 -21.38 -29.86 20.76
C MET A 445 -21.36 -31.20 20.01
N ALA A 446 -20.27 -31.49 19.28
CA ALA A 446 -20.10 -32.75 18.58
C ALA A 446 -20.05 -33.94 19.55
N GLN A 447 -19.30 -33.80 20.65
CA GLN A 447 -19.23 -34.81 21.70
C GLN A 447 -20.58 -35.02 22.38
N ALA A 448 -21.29 -33.94 22.72
CA ALA A 448 -22.60 -34.02 23.35
C ALA A 448 -23.65 -34.70 22.44
N LEU A 449 -23.57 -34.50 21.13
CA LEU A 449 -24.39 -35.21 20.15
C LEU A 449 -24.03 -36.71 20.08
N ALA A 450 -22.75 -37.04 20.05
CA ALA A 450 -22.27 -38.43 20.04
C ALA A 450 -22.69 -39.19 21.32
N ASP A 451 -22.60 -38.54 22.48
CA ASP A 451 -22.97 -39.08 23.79
C ASP A 451 -24.49 -39.04 24.04
N GLN A 452 -25.28 -38.63 23.04
CA GLN A 452 -26.75 -38.49 23.10
C GLN A 452 -27.27 -37.57 24.22
N VAL A 453 -26.46 -36.59 24.64
CA VAL A 453 -26.78 -35.54 25.61
C VAL A 453 -26.77 -34.13 24.98
N PRO A 454 -27.53 -33.85 23.91
CA PRO A 454 -27.44 -32.60 23.12
C PRO A 454 -28.11 -31.37 23.78
N HIS A 455 -28.19 -31.34 25.11
CA HIS A 455 -28.77 -30.25 25.89
C HIS A 455 -27.67 -29.40 26.53
N LEU A 456 -28.03 -28.22 27.04
CA LEU A 456 -27.06 -27.23 27.56
C LEU A 456 -26.10 -27.82 28.59
N GLU A 457 -26.61 -28.58 29.57
CA GLU A 457 -25.78 -29.17 30.62
C GLU A 457 -24.78 -30.20 30.05
N GLY A 458 -25.23 -31.05 29.12
CA GLY A 458 -24.35 -31.98 28.41
C GLY A 458 -23.24 -31.28 27.62
N VAL A 459 -23.59 -30.25 26.84
CA VAL A 459 -22.60 -29.45 26.10
C VAL A 459 -21.61 -28.76 27.05
N THR A 460 -22.12 -28.18 28.14
CA THR A 460 -21.27 -27.50 29.15
C THR A 460 -20.33 -28.50 29.85
N PHE A 461 -20.81 -29.71 30.17
CA PHE A 461 -19.99 -30.77 30.73
C PHE A 461 -18.89 -31.22 29.76
N CYS A 462 -19.23 -31.45 28.48
CA CYS A 462 -18.23 -31.77 27.45
C CYS A 462 -17.20 -30.64 27.29
N LEU A 463 -17.65 -29.38 27.34
CA LEU A 463 -16.80 -28.22 27.24
C LEU A 463 -15.81 -28.11 28.41
N GLN A 464 -16.29 -28.31 29.64
CA GLN A 464 -15.43 -28.34 30.84
C GLN A 464 -14.39 -29.47 30.71
N ARG A 465 -14.81 -30.68 30.34
CA ARG A 465 -13.90 -31.82 30.17
C ARG A 465 -12.82 -31.56 29.10
N LEU A 466 -13.17 -30.88 28.01
CA LEU A 466 -12.21 -30.51 26.95
C LEU A 466 -11.32 -29.33 27.35
N SER A 467 -11.76 -28.49 28.28
CA SER A 467 -10.97 -27.38 28.84
C SER A 467 -10.02 -27.86 29.94
N ASP A 468 -10.42 -28.86 30.71
CA ASP A 468 -9.72 -29.42 31.85
C ASP A 468 -8.77 -30.56 31.46
N GLU A 469 -7.92 -30.41 30.44
CA GLU A 469 -6.80 -31.35 30.24
C GLU A 469 -5.90 -31.37 31.50
N SER A 470 -6.26 -32.21 32.48
CA SER A 470 -5.39 -32.58 33.59
C SER A 470 -4.26 -33.42 33.01
N PRO A 471 -2.98 -33.12 33.34
CA PRO A 471 -1.87 -33.95 32.92
C PRO A 471 -2.09 -35.37 33.46
N ALA A 472 -1.79 -36.36 32.62
CA ALA A 472 -1.84 -37.76 32.97
C ALA A 472 -1.35 -37.99 34.40
N VAL A 473 -2.21 -38.61 35.24
CA VAL A 473 -1.81 -39.13 36.55
C VAL A 473 -0.70 -40.14 36.30
N ALA A 474 0.55 -39.70 36.46
CA ALA A 474 1.70 -40.57 36.45
C ALA A 474 1.52 -41.58 37.59
N GLY A 475 1.48 -42.86 37.24
CA GLY A 475 1.28 -43.97 38.16
C GLY A 475 2.19 -43.87 39.37
N PHE A 476 1.56 -43.80 40.53
CA PHE A 476 2.22 -44.06 41.80
C PHE A 476 2.75 -45.50 41.78
N TRP A 477 4.04 -45.63 42.04
CA TRP A 477 4.84 -46.84 42.04
C TRP A 477 4.20 -48.01 42.82
N GLU A 478 3.94 -49.10 42.11
CA GLU A 478 3.81 -50.43 42.70
C GLU A 478 5.09 -51.21 42.32
N GLN A 479 6.05 -51.24 43.24
CA GLN A 479 7.17 -52.19 43.19
C GLN A 479 7.45 -52.68 44.62
N LYS A 480 6.82 -53.81 44.93
CA LYS A 480 7.22 -54.73 45.99
C LYS A 480 7.88 -55.94 45.32
N ASP A 481 9.04 -56.31 45.87
CA ASP A 481 9.65 -57.65 45.91
C ASP A 481 10.09 -58.22 44.53
N GLU A 482 11.31 -58.70 44.26
CA GLU A 482 12.17 -59.67 44.94
C GLU A 482 13.57 -59.60 44.30
N ASN A 483 14.66 -59.60 45.09
CA ASN A 483 15.65 -60.68 45.01
C ASN A 483 16.70 -60.60 46.12
N VAL A 484 16.58 -61.56 47.03
CA VAL A 484 17.62 -62.02 47.94
C VAL A 484 18.27 -63.23 47.30
N ARG A 485 19.50 -63.09 46.80
CA ARG A 485 20.66 -63.99 47.00
C ARG A 485 21.82 -63.61 46.09
#